data_AF-A0A3Q9FVZ6-F1
#
_entry.id   AF-A0A3Q9FVZ6-F1
#
_cell.length_a   1.000
_cell.length_b   1.000
_cell.length_c   1.000
_cell.angle_alpha   90.00
_cell.angle_beta   90.00
_cell.angle_gamma   90.00
#
_symmetry.space_group_name_H-M   'P 1'
#
loop_
_entity.id
_entity.type
_entity.pdbx_description
1 polymer ?
#
loop_
_entity_poly.entity_id
_entity_poly.type
_entity_poly.pdbx_seq_one_letter_code
_entity_poly.pdbx_strand_id
1 'polypeptide(L)'
;MGLTSQTFLLTLVVIAVAVTALVLWLWPRAAKKGPLAFASRLGMLVLVQLCVLSVLLVAANNEFGFYSTWKELLGQNSRKQAVRAGSGNGKRPPALTVKGQEPVGLGPKEKAGQVDRIEINGPVTGLSMDGFAYLPPQYFQKGHEKDTFPVIVSITGQPGQSINLITKAKVPQAASKAVMAGQMKPTIVLMLRPSVVADRDTNCTDVPGGPQALTFFNQDVPVAVNDVYRVDNTRGGWGAVGNSTGGYCALKMAMTNPYRYGAAAGLSTDLFAREDRDTGDLYAGNKQIKNESDLTWRLEHMPPPPVSLLLAASEKGEEKYYAQMQKFAGKAKPPTKVEKLVREEGGHNFVTWREEYPVVFRWLDKELATRR
;
A
#
# COMPACT_ATOMS: atom_id res chain seq x y z
N MET A 1 17.71 17.20 -4.33
CA MET A 1 17.58 15.92 -3.57
C MET A 1 16.11 15.70 -3.24
N GLY A 2 15.61 14.47 -3.39
CA GLY A 2 14.21 14.16 -3.07
C GLY A 2 13.95 14.14 -1.56
N LEU A 3 12.74 14.53 -1.16
CA LEU A 3 12.34 14.61 0.26
C LEU A 3 12.38 13.24 0.96
N THR A 4 12.24 12.15 0.18
CA THR A 4 12.28 10.76 0.64
C THR A 4 13.66 10.08 0.50
N SER A 5 14.69 10.84 0.10
CA SER A 5 16.02 10.29 -0.17
C SER A 5 16.76 9.96 1.13
N GLN A 6 17.32 8.75 1.21
CA GLN A 6 18.23 8.39 2.32
C GLN A 6 19.46 9.32 2.38
N THR A 7 19.96 9.74 1.22
CA THR A 7 21.06 10.71 1.14
C THR A 7 20.68 12.03 1.80
N PHE A 8 19.45 12.51 1.59
CA PHE A 8 18.98 13.76 2.18
C PHE A 8 18.88 13.67 3.72
N LEU A 9 18.35 12.56 4.24
CA LEU A 9 18.31 12.31 5.68
C LEU A 9 19.72 12.27 6.29
N LEU A 10 20.64 11.54 5.66
CA LEU A 10 22.04 11.45 6.12
C LEU A 10 22.73 12.82 6.10
N THR A 11 22.51 13.62 5.06
CA THR A 11 23.02 15.00 4.99
C THR A 11 22.49 15.85 6.15
N LEU A 12 21.20 15.76 6.47
CA LEU A 12 20.62 16.49 7.61
C LEU A 12 21.20 16.04 8.96
N VAL A 13 21.44 14.74 9.15
CA VAL A 13 22.09 14.21 10.36
C VAL A 13 23.50 14.80 10.51
N VAL A 14 24.29 14.80 9.43
CA VAL A 14 25.64 15.38 9.45
C VAL A 14 25.60 16.88 9.76
N ILE A 15 24.66 17.63 9.16
CA ILE A 15 24.48 19.06 9.46
C ILE A 15 24.10 19.26 10.94
N ALA A 16 23.16 18.48 11.48
CA ALA A 16 22.75 18.61 12.88
C ALA A 16 23.91 18.33 13.85
N VAL A 17 24.74 17.32 13.57
CA VAL A 17 25.95 17.03 14.34
C VAL A 17 26.97 18.17 14.24
N ALA A 18 27.22 18.69 13.04
CA ALA A 18 28.16 19.79 12.82
C ALA A 18 27.71 21.09 13.51
N VAL A 19 26.42 21.42 13.43
CA VAL A 19 25.82 22.58 14.11
C VAL A 19 25.93 22.42 15.63
N THR A 20 25.67 21.22 16.16
CA THR A 20 25.81 20.94 17.60
C THR A 20 27.25 21.13 18.05
N ALA A 21 28.23 20.60 17.30
CA ALA A 21 29.65 20.79 17.59
C ALA A 21 30.06 22.28 17.51
N LEU A 22 29.57 23.01 16.52
CA LEU A 22 29.83 24.45 16.36
C LEU A 22 29.25 25.25 17.53
N VAL A 23 28.03 24.92 17.98
CA VAL A 23 27.41 25.55 19.15
C VAL A 23 28.23 25.28 20.40
N LEU A 24 28.67 24.05 20.65
CA LEU A 24 29.55 23.73 21.78
C LEU A 24 30.87 24.51 21.72
N TRP A 25 31.43 24.68 20.52
CA TRP A 25 32.67 25.46 20.32
C TRP A 25 32.48 26.98 20.51
N LEU A 26 31.33 27.53 20.10
CA LEU A 26 31.00 28.95 20.23
C LEU A 26 30.42 29.30 21.61
N TRP A 27 29.93 28.32 22.36
CA TRP A 27 29.29 28.49 23.67
C TRP A 27 30.12 29.31 24.65
N PRO A 28 31.45 29.09 24.82
CA PRO A 28 32.27 29.89 25.73
C PRO A 28 32.28 31.38 25.38
N ARG A 29 32.21 31.72 24.09
CA ARG A 29 32.17 33.12 23.62
C ARG A 29 30.81 33.78 23.89
N ALA A 30 29.74 32.97 23.88
CA ALA A 30 28.38 33.39 24.15
C ALA A 30 28.01 33.37 25.64
N ALA A 31 28.86 32.80 26.51
CA ALA A 31 28.64 32.73 27.96
C ALA A 31 28.95 34.03 28.71
N LYS A 32 29.24 35.12 28.00
CA LYS A 32 29.46 36.46 28.60
C LYS A 32 28.18 36.99 29.24
N LYS A 33 28.32 37.97 30.15
CA LYS A 33 27.16 38.69 30.72
C LYS A 33 26.64 39.73 29.71
N GLY A 34 25.33 39.93 29.67
CA GLY A 34 24.68 40.96 28.87
C GLY A 34 23.57 40.44 27.92
N PRO A 35 22.70 41.33 27.43
CA PRO A 35 21.54 40.97 26.61
C PRO A 35 21.94 40.34 25.27
N LEU A 36 23.00 40.82 24.63
CA LEU A 36 23.55 40.23 23.39
C LEU A 36 24.04 38.77 23.60
N ALA A 37 24.66 38.48 24.74
CA ALA A 37 25.13 37.15 25.08
C ALA A 37 24.00 36.20 25.46
N PHE A 38 22.89 36.74 26.01
CA PHE A 38 21.65 35.97 26.19
C PHE A 38 20.99 35.66 24.84
N ALA A 39 20.84 36.66 23.96
CA ALA A 39 20.26 36.49 22.63
C ALA A 39 21.05 35.49 21.77
N SER A 40 22.39 35.50 21.84
CA SER A 40 23.21 34.55 21.10
C SER A 40 23.05 33.11 21.59
N ARG A 41 22.97 32.89 22.91
CA ARG A 41 22.68 31.55 23.48
C ARG A 41 21.30 31.06 23.06
N LEU A 42 20.29 31.93 23.12
CA LEU A 42 18.93 31.59 22.67
C LEU A 42 18.93 31.23 21.18
N GLY A 43 19.58 32.03 20.32
CA GLY A 43 19.68 31.76 18.89
C GLY A 43 20.38 30.44 18.58
N MET A 44 21.46 30.11 19.29
CA MET A 44 22.17 28.83 19.15
C MET A 44 21.29 27.64 19.56
N LEU A 45 20.55 27.75 20.67
CA LEU A 45 19.65 26.70 21.12
C LEU A 45 18.49 26.48 20.14
N VAL A 46 17.89 27.57 19.63
CA VAL A 46 16.84 27.51 18.60
C VAL A 46 17.37 26.84 17.34
N LEU A 47 18.58 27.20 16.88
CA LEU A 47 19.18 26.60 15.69
C LEU A 47 19.38 25.08 15.85
N VAL A 48 19.92 24.62 16.99
CA VAL A 48 20.08 23.18 17.27
C VAL A 48 18.72 22.48 17.31
N GLN A 49 17.73 23.06 17.97
CA GLN A 49 16.38 22.49 18.04
C GLN A 49 15.75 22.36 16.65
N LEU A 50 15.88 23.38 15.79
CA LEU A 50 15.39 23.34 14.41
C LEU A 50 16.08 22.25 13.58
N CYS A 51 17.40 22.07 13.75
CA CYS A 51 18.13 20.99 13.08
C CYS A 51 17.65 19.61 13.53
N VAL A 52 17.51 19.39 14.84
CA VAL A 52 17.03 18.11 15.40
C VAL A 52 15.61 17.82 14.96
N LEU A 53 14.71 18.81 15.04
CA LEU A 53 13.33 18.67 14.58
C LEU A 53 13.27 18.36 13.08
N SER A 54 14.12 19.00 12.26
CA SER A 54 14.18 18.71 10.82
C SER A 54 14.59 17.26 10.54
N VAL A 55 15.58 16.73 11.27
CA VAL A 55 15.99 15.32 11.17
C VAL A 55 14.83 14.39 11.55
N LEU A 56 14.15 14.66 12.67
CA LEU A 56 13.03 13.85 13.14
C LEU A 56 11.85 13.87 12.16
N LEU A 57 11.48 15.04 11.65
CA LEU A 57 10.39 15.20 10.68
C LEU A 57 10.70 14.49 9.36
N VAL A 58 11.94 14.59 8.86
CA VAL A 58 12.35 13.87 7.63
C VAL A 58 12.44 12.36 7.90
N ALA A 59 12.89 11.92 9.07
CA ALA A 59 12.88 10.51 9.44
C ALA A 59 11.45 9.96 9.51
N ALA A 60 10.53 10.69 10.13
CA ALA A 60 9.11 10.35 10.16
C ALA A 60 8.50 10.36 8.76
N ASN A 61 8.79 11.37 7.94
CA ASN A 61 8.32 11.42 6.54
C ASN A 61 8.87 10.25 5.71
N ASN A 62 10.13 9.86 5.94
CA ASN A 62 10.72 8.68 5.32
C ASN A 62 10.05 7.40 5.80
N GLU A 63 9.56 7.35 7.04
CA GLU A 63 8.92 6.17 7.61
C GLU A 63 7.46 6.00 7.19
N PHE A 64 6.69 7.08 7.25
CA PHE A 64 5.25 7.06 7.02
C PHE A 64 4.85 7.54 5.62
N GLY A 65 5.75 8.20 4.88
CA GLY A 65 5.53 8.61 3.50
C GLY A 65 4.51 9.73 3.32
N PHE A 66 4.44 10.69 4.25
CA PHE A 66 3.47 11.79 4.21
C PHE A 66 3.60 12.65 2.95
N TYR A 67 4.84 12.93 2.51
CA TYR A 67 5.14 13.79 1.38
C TYR A 67 6.25 13.16 0.51
N SER A 68 5.96 12.97 -0.77
CA SER A 68 6.89 12.38 -1.75
C SER A 68 7.81 13.42 -2.39
N THR A 69 7.36 14.69 -2.46
CA THR A 69 8.13 15.78 -3.07
C THR A 69 8.07 17.06 -2.24
N TRP A 70 9.01 17.96 -2.48
CA TRP A 70 9.03 19.30 -1.88
C TRP A 70 7.76 20.12 -2.18
N LYS A 71 7.16 19.92 -3.35
CA LYS A 71 5.92 20.59 -3.73
C LYS A 71 4.73 20.12 -2.90
N GLU A 72 4.70 18.84 -2.54
CA GLU A 72 3.72 18.25 -1.62
C GLU A 72 3.85 18.81 -0.22
N LEU A 73 5.08 18.87 0.32
CA LEU A 73 5.35 19.46 1.62
C LEU A 73 4.93 20.94 1.72
N LEU A 74 5.10 21.69 0.63
CA LEU A 74 4.71 23.11 0.54
C LEU A 74 3.23 23.32 0.17
N GLY A 75 2.42 22.26 0.10
CA GLY A 75 1.01 22.34 -0.27
C GLY A 75 0.74 22.77 -1.72
N GLN A 76 1.77 22.73 -2.59
CA GLN A 76 1.70 23.12 -4.00
C GLN A 76 1.31 21.96 -4.93
N ASN A 77 1.32 20.72 -4.43
CA ASN A 77 0.84 19.56 -5.17
C ASN A 77 -0.64 19.33 -4.90
N SER A 78 -1.50 20.09 -5.59
CA SER A 78 -2.84 19.62 -5.91
C SER A 78 -2.75 18.85 -7.24
N ARG A 79 -2.18 17.64 -7.25
CA ARG A 79 -2.45 16.74 -8.38
C ARG A 79 -3.90 16.29 -8.22
N LYS A 80 -4.82 17.17 -8.64
CA LYS A 80 -6.21 16.81 -8.86
C LYS A 80 -6.16 15.62 -9.81
N GLN A 81 -6.45 14.43 -9.31
CA GLN A 81 -6.77 13.30 -10.15
C GLN A 81 -8.03 13.71 -10.88
N ALA A 82 -7.87 14.11 -12.13
CA ALA A 82 -8.95 14.59 -12.96
C ALA A 82 -9.51 13.40 -13.71
N VAL A 83 -10.81 13.17 -13.57
CA VAL A 83 -11.57 12.36 -14.52
C VAL A 83 -11.47 13.08 -15.86
N ARG A 84 -10.65 12.56 -16.77
CA ARG A 84 -10.54 13.10 -18.13
C ARG A 84 -11.45 12.28 -19.02
N ALA A 85 -12.48 12.93 -19.58
CA ALA A 85 -13.24 12.35 -20.68
C ALA A 85 -12.26 12.05 -21.84
N GLY A 86 -12.29 10.81 -22.34
CA GLY A 86 -11.43 10.40 -23.45
C GLY A 86 -11.83 11.14 -24.73
N SER A 87 -10.94 11.99 -25.25
CA SER A 87 -11.05 12.52 -26.61
C SER A 87 -10.15 11.66 -27.52
N GLY A 88 -10.73 10.88 -28.42
CA GLY A 88 -9.92 10.12 -29.38
C GLY A 88 -10.72 9.38 -30.46
N ASN A 89 -10.29 9.62 -31.71
CA ASN A 89 -10.68 9.05 -33.01
C ASN A 89 -10.86 7.51 -33.06
N GLY A 90 -11.82 6.95 -32.34
CA GLY A 90 -12.27 5.55 -32.50
C GLY A 90 -11.30 4.46 -32.03
N LYS A 91 -10.10 4.80 -31.51
CA LYS A 91 -9.21 3.85 -30.84
C LYS A 91 -9.12 4.19 -29.34
N ARG A 92 -9.62 3.28 -28.51
CA ARG A 92 -9.55 3.39 -27.04
C ARG A 92 -8.08 3.39 -26.61
N PRO A 93 -7.60 4.39 -25.85
CA PRO A 93 -6.25 4.36 -25.30
C PRO A 93 -6.08 3.14 -24.37
N PRO A 94 -4.87 2.57 -24.27
CA PRO A 94 -4.64 1.38 -23.45
C PRO A 94 -4.96 1.67 -21.99
N ALA A 95 -5.70 0.75 -21.36
CA ALA A 95 -6.13 0.88 -19.97
C ALA A 95 -4.97 0.74 -18.97
N LEU A 96 -3.84 0.17 -19.38
CA LEU A 96 -2.58 0.19 -18.63
C LEU A 96 -1.43 0.67 -19.53
N THR A 97 -0.55 1.52 -18.99
CA THR A 97 0.68 1.96 -19.65
C THR A 97 1.90 1.66 -18.78
N VAL A 98 2.91 1.01 -19.35
CA VAL A 98 4.22 0.81 -18.70
C VAL A 98 5.10 2.06 -18.91
N LYS A 99 5.48 2.72 -17.82
CA LYS A 99 6.27 3.98 -17.79
C LYS A 99 7.78 3.73 -17.64
N GLY A 100 8.22 2.50 -17.87
CA GLY A 100 9.60 2.03 -17.70
C GLY A 100 9.77 1.15 -16.47
N GLN A 101 11.02 0.83 -16.16
CA GLN A 101 11.37 -0.10 -15.07
C GLN A 101 11.70 0.66 -13.78
N GLU A 102 11.39 0.04 -12.64
CA GLU A 102 11.80 0.49 -11.32
C GLU A 102 12.98 -0.37 -10.81
N PRO A 103 14.17 0.23 -10.57
CA PRO A 103 15.32 -0.51 -10.10
C PRO A 103 15.18 -0.86 -8.61
N VAL A 104 14.89 -2.13 -8.31
CA VAL A 104 14.69 -2.60 -6.91
C VAL A 104 15.75 -3.59 -6.42
N GLY A 105 16.82 -3.78 -7.21
CA GLY A 105 17.99 -4.60 -6.82
C GLY A 105 17.76 -6.11 -6.78
N LEU A 106 16.89 -6.67 -7.63
CA LEU A 106 16.65 -8.12 -7.69
C LEU A 106 17.75 -8.89 -8.44
N GLY A 107 18.48 -8.23 -9.33
CA GLY A 107 19.39 -8.87 -10.28
C GLY A 107 18.76 -9.01 -11.69
N PRO A 108 19.28 -9.89 -12.55
CA PRO A 108 18.78 -10.08 -13.92
C PRO A 108 17.32 -10.55 -13.94
N LYS A 109 16.51 -10.01 -14.87
CA LYS A 109 15.07 -10.28 -14.95
C LYS A 109 14.75 -11.74 -15.22
N GLU A 110 15.58 -12.44 -15.98
CA GLU A 110 15.43 -13.87 -16.30
C GLU A 110 15.71 -14.76 -15.07
N LYS A 111 16.34 -14.22 -14.02
CA LYS A 111 16.67 -14.97 -12.79
C LYS A 111 15.76 -14.60 -11.63
N ALA A 112 15.48 -13.32 -11.44
CA ALA A 112 14.78 -12.83 -10.26
C ALA A 112 13.48 -12.06 -10.55
N GLY A 113 13.16 -11.82 -11.83
CA GLY A 113 12.04 -11.00 -12.25
C GLY A 113 12.39 -9.51 -12.35
N GLN A 114 11.40 -8.69 -12.73
CA GLN A 114 11.56 -7.24 -12.87
C GLN A 114 10.40 -6.51 -12.21
N VAL A 115 10.56 -5.21 -11.97
CA VAL A 115 9.46 -4.33 -11.56
C VAL A 115 9.25 -3.26 -12.62
N ASP A 116 8.02 -3.18 -13.12
CA ASP A 116 7.56 -2.13 -14.02
C ASP A 116 6.91 -1.01 -13.21
N ARG A 117 7.12 0.24 -13.64
CA ARG A 117 6.26 1.38 -13.28
C ARG A 117 5.05 1.37 -14.21
N ILE A 118 3.86 1.45 -13.64
CA ILE A 118 2.61 1.39 -14.41
C ILE A 118 1.71 2.58 -14.08
N GLU A 119 0.91 2.97 -15.06
CA GLU A 119 -0.25 3.86 -14.90
C GLU A 119 -1.48 3.11 -15.40
N ILE A 120 -2.47 2.96 -14.53
CA ILE A 120 -3.76 2.34 -14.84
C ILE A 120 -4.78 3.45 -15.07
N ASN A 121 -5.43 3.45 -16.22
CA ASN A 121 -6.52 4.34 -16.57
C ASN A 121 -7.80 3.51 -16.65
N GLY A 122 -8.72 3.77 -15.72
CA GLY A 122 -9.94 3.03 -15.52
C GLY A 122 -10.97 3.33 -16.60
N PRO A 123 -11.25 2.38 -17.51
CA PRO A 123 -12.19 2.61 -18.59
C PRO A 123 -13.66 2.72 -18.15
N VAL A 124 -14.03 2.13 -17.02
CA VAL A 124 -15.39 2.18 -16.47
C VAL A 124 -15.55 3.40 -15.58
N THR A 125 -14.62 3.61 -14.64
CA THR A 125 -14.76 4.68 -13.64
C THR A 125 -14.18 6.02 -14.08
N GLY A 126 -13.32 6.04 -15.10
CA GLY A 126 -12.54 7.22 -15.50
C GLY A 126 -11.44 7.61 -14.49
N LEU A 127 -11.22 6.81 -13.43
CA LEU A 127 -10.17 7.03 -12.44
C LEU A 127 -8.81 6.62 -12.99
N SER A 128 -7.73 7.16 -12.41
CA SER A 128 -6.37 6.80 -12.80
C SER A 128 -5.50 6.56 -11.59
N MET A 129 -4.59 5.58 -11.67
CA MET A 129 -3.70 5.20 -10.57
C MET A 129 -2.32 4.82 -11.09
N ASP A 130 -1.31 5.52 -10.58
CA ASP A 130 0.09 5.10 -10.68
C ASP A 130 0.39 3.94 -9.72
N GLY A 131 1.24 3.02 -10.14
CA GLY A 131 1.62 1.85 -9.36
C GLY A 131 2.84 1.13 -9.92
N PHE A 132 3.04 -0.08 -9.43
CA PHE A 132 4.12 -0.95 -9.89
C PHE A 132 3.62 -2.37 -10.14
N ALA A 133 4.27 -3.09 -11.05
CA ALA A 133 4.02 -4.50 -11.30
C ALA A 133 5.32 -5.29 -11.19
N TYR A 134 5.42 -6.19 -10.22
CA TYR A 134 6.46 -7.22 -10.22
C TYR A 134 6.06 -8.33 -11.19
N LEU A 135 6.96 -8.66 -12.12
CA LEU A 135 6.84 -9.78 -13.05
C LEU A 135 7.83 -10.88 -12.65
N PRO A 136 7.40 -12.15 -12.54
CA PRO A 136 8.25 -13.25 -12.13
C PRO A 136 9.32 -13.55 -13.20
N PRO A 137 10.44 -14.19 -12.85
CA PRO A 137 11.50 -14.48 -13.82
C PRO A 137 11.04 -15.30 -15.03
N GLN A 138 10.08 -16.21 -14.83
CA GLN A 138 9.46 -17.01 -15.90
C GLN A 138 8.76 -16.15 -16.95
N TYR A 139 8.40 -14.90 -16.63
CA TYR A 139 7.86 -13.97 -17.61
C TYR A 139 8.87 -13.63 -18.73
N PHE A 140 10.17 -13.81 -18.48
CA PHE A 140 11.28 -13.47 -19.39
C PHE A 140 12.06 -14.68 -19.87
N GLN A 141 11.81 -15.86 -19.31
CA GLN A 141 12.53 -17.08 -19.67
C GLN A 141 12.00 -17.67 -20.97
N LYS A 142 12.92 -18.17 -21.80
CA LYS A 142 12.57 -18.88 -23.03
C LYS A 142 11.80 -20.16 -22.70
N GLY A 143 10.74 -20.46 -23.45
CA GLY A 143 9.85 -21.60 -23.23
C GLY A 143 8.60 -21.28 -22.38
N HIS A 144 8.55 -20.10 -21.75
CA HIS A 144 7.42 -19.62 -20.93
C HIS A 144 6.63 -18.48 -21.60
N GLU A 145 6.79 -18.28 -22.92
CA GLU A 145 6.19 -17.16 -23.65
C GLU A 145 4.65 -17.24 -23.72
N LYS A 146 4.10 -18.44 -23.60
CA LYS A 146 2.65 -18.72 -23.60
C LYS A 146 2.06 -18.86 -22.20
N ASP A 147 2.89 -18.85 -21.17
CA ASP A 147 2.43 -19.00 -19.81
C ASP A 147 1.63 -17.77 -19.39
N THR A 148 0.56 -18.04 -18.64
CA THR A 148 -0.24 -17.02 -17.96
C THR A 148 -0.01 -17.15 -16.47
N PHE A 149 -0.02 -16.01 -15.77
CA PHE A 149 0.39 -15.92 -14.38
C PHE A 149 -0.77 -15.46 -13.51
N PRO A 150 -0.98 -16.05 -12.32
CA PRO A 150 -1.84 -15.47 -11.30
C PRO A 150 -1.44 -14.04 -10.99
N VAL A 151 -2.39 -13.30 -10.43
CA VAL A 151 -2.14 -11.93 -9.98
C VAL A 151 -2.48 -11.80 -8.52
N ILE A 152 -1.58 -11.17 -7.78
CA ILE A 152 -1.83 -10.69 -6.42
C ILE A 152 -1.82 -9.17 -6.44
N VAL A 153 -2.89 -8.55 -5.94
CA VAL A 153 -2.98 -7.10 -5.75
C VAL A 153 -2.54 -6.76 -4.33
N SER A 154 -1.35 -6.19 -4.19
CA SER A 154 -0.81 -5.66 -2.95
C SER A 154 -1.16 -4.19 -2.79
N ILE A 155 -1.82 -3.83 -1.69
CA ILE A 155 -2.33 -2.48 -1.43
C ILE A 155 -1.71 -1.94 -0.14
N THR A 156 -1.11 -0.75 -0.21
CA THR A 156 -0.54 -0.13 0.99
C THR A 156 -1.61 0.50 1.91
N GLY A 157 -1.22 0.98 3.09
CA GLY A 157 -2.09 1.73 3.99
C GLY A 157 -2.21 3.20 3.60
N GLN A 158 -3.23 3.90 4.08
CA GLN A 158 -3.28 5.37 4.04
C GLN A 158 -2.38 5.96 5.14
N PRO A 159 -1.64 7.07 4.91
CA PRO A 159 -1.49 7.86 3.67
C PRO A 159 -0.35 7.37 2.75
N GLY A 160 0.06 6.12 2.90
CA GLY A 160 1.19 5.54 2.16
C GLY A 160 1.02 5.56 0.64
N GLN A 161 2.15 5.67 -0.04
CA GLN A 161 2.25 5.63 -1.50
C GLN A 161 2.57 4.20 -1.97
N SER A 162 2.22 3.85 -3.21
CA SER A 162 2.48 2.52 -3.79
C SER A 162 3.96 2.12 -3.72
N ILE A 163 4.89 3.09 -3.82
CA ILE A 163 6.34 2.85 -3.69
C ILE A 163 6.75 2.32 -2.31
N ASN A 164 5.97 2.55 -1.25
CA ASN A 164 6.27 2.03 0.09
C ASN A 164 6.20 0.50 0.13
N LEU A 165 5.40 -0.14 -0.74
CA LEU A 165 5.39 -1.59 -0.88
C LEU A 165 6.74 -2.13 -1.37
N ILE A 166 7.46 -1.35 -2.17
CA ILE A 166 8.81 -1.67 -2.64
C ILE A 166 9.85 -1.31 -1.58
N THR A 167 9.87 -0.05 -1.15
CA THR A 167 10.99 0.48 -0.36
C THR A 167 10.97 0.00 1.08
N LYS A 168 9.77 -0.12 1.67
CA LYS A 168 9.57 -0.48 3.08
C LYS A 168 9.15 -1.93 3.27
N ALA A 169 8.05 -2.35 2.62
CA ALA A 169 7.51 -3.70 2.77
C ALA A 169 8.32 -4.76 2.00
N LYS A 170 9.18 -4.35 1.05
CA LYS A 170 10.03 -5.25 0.24
C LYS A 170 9.22 -6.32 -0.50
N VAL A 171 8.03 -5.96 -0.98
CA VAL A 171 7.11 -6.85 -1.70
C VAL A 171 7.78 -7.54 -2.90
N PRO A 172 8.50 -6.84 -3.80
CA PRO A 172 9.17 -7.50 -4.92
C PRO A 172 10.23 -8.51 -4.48
N GLN A 173 11.00 -8.20 -3.43
CA GLN A 173 12.02 -9.09 -2.91
C GLN A 173 11.40 -10.33 -2.26
N ALA A 174 10.30 -10.17 -1.51
CA ALA A 174 9.57 -11.28 -0.92
C ALA A 174 8.97 -12.20 -1.99
N ALA A 175 8.33 -11.62 -3.02
CA ALA A 175 7.76 -12.36 -4.14
C ALA A 175 8.85 -13.10 -4.95
N SER A 176 9.92 -12.39 -5.33
CA SER A 176 11.05 -12.95 -6.07
C SER A 176 11.71 -14.10 -5.32
N LYS A 177 11.99 -13.92 -4.02
CA LYS A 177 12.56 -14.99 -3.19
C LYS A 177 11.63 -16.20 -3.10
N ALA A 178 10.34 -16.00 -2.92
CA ALA A 178 9.37 -17.09 -2.85
C ALA A 178 9.26 -17.87 -4.17
N VAL A 179 9.25 -17.17 -5.32
CA VAL A 179 9.23 -17.82 -6.64
C VAL A 179 10.52 -18.60 -6.90
N MET A 180 11.69 -18.00 -6.64
CA MET A 180 12.98 -18.67 -6.85
C MET A 180 13.17 -19.88 -5.92
N ALA A 181 12.60 -19.84 -4.72
CA ALA A 181 12.63 -20.96 -3.77
C ALA A 181 11.56 -22.03 -4.03
N GLY A 182 10.73 -21.88 -5.07
CA GLY A 182 9.62 -22.81 -5.35
C GLY A 182 8.51 -22.80 -4.30
N GLN A 183 8.45 -21.76 -3.46
CA GLN A 183 7.46 -21.60 -2.38
C GLN A 183 6.20 -20.86 -2.83
N MET A 184 6.24 -20.24 -4.01
CA MET A 184 5.12 -19.57 -4.66
C MET A 184 5.25 -19.81 -6.16
N LYS A 185 4.15 -20.10 -6.86
CA LYS A 185 4.16 -20.18 -8.32
C LYS A 185 4.57 -18.84 -8.93
N PRO A 186 5.12 -18.83 -10.16
CA PRO A 186 5.36 -17.58 -10.88
C PRO A 186 4.07 -16.74 -10.91
N THR A 187 4.12 -15.56 -10.28
CA THR A 187 2.94 -14.73 -9.99
C THR A 187 3.27 -13.27 -10.25
N ILE A 188 2.36 -12.57 -10.91
CA ILE A 188 2.43 -11.12 -11.08
C ILE A 188 1.93 -10.46 -9.78
N VAL A 189 2.68 -9.50 -9.24
CA VAL A 189 2.26 -8.76 -8.05
C VAL A 189 2.10 -7.28 -8.38
N LEU A 190 0.86 -6.79 -8.37
CA LEU A 190 0.55 -5.38 -8.52
C LEU A 190 0.72 -4.68 -7.16
N MET A 191 1.32 -3.51 -7.15
CA MET A 191 1.57 -2.72 -5.95
C MET A 191 0.90 -1.36 -6.10
N LEU A 192 -0.21 -1.18 -5.38
CA LEU A 192 -1.14 -0.07 -5.51
C LEU A 192 -1.36 0.63 -4.17
N ARG A 193 -2.11 1.74 -4.19
CA ARG A 193 -2.53 2.50 -3.00
C ARG A 193 -4.06 2.44 -2.86
N PRO A 194 -4.62 2.55 -1.65
CA PRO A 194 -6.06 2.33 -1.43
C PRO A 194 -6.93 3.50 -1.92
N SER A 195 -6.36 4.71 -1.96
CA SER A 195 -7.05 5.95 -2.29
C SER A 195 -7.03 6.21 -3.79
N VAL A 196 -8.20 6.49 -4.39
CA VAL A 196 -8.34 6.80 -5.84
C VAL A 196 -8.51 8.30 -6.12
N VAL A 197 -8.45 9.12 -5.08
CA VAL A 197 -8.43 10.59 -5.18
C VAL A 197 -7.30 11.12 -4.29
N ALA A 198 -6.95 12.39 -4.47
CA ALA A 198 -5.95 13.04 -3.63
C ALA A 198 -6.55 13.33 -2.24
N ASP A 199 -5.71 13.23 -1.20
CA ASP A 199 -5.98 13.74 0.17
C ASP A 199 -7.24 13.22 0.88
N ARG A 200 -7.79 12.09 0.42
CA ARG A 200 -8.94 11.45 1.05
C ARG A 200 -8.80 9.93 1.01
N ASP A 201 -8.96 9.30 2.16
CA ASP A 201 -9.07 7.84 2.23
C ASP A 201 -10.46 7.42 1.73
N THR A 202 -10.53 6.87 0.52
CA THR A 202 -11.79 6.36 -0.02
C THR A 202 -12.20 5.01 0.57
N ASN A 203 -11.33 4.39 1.37
CA ASN A 203 -11.52 3.09 2.00
C ASN A 203 -12.11 2.05 1.03
N CYS A 204 -11.59 2.04 -0.22
CA CYS A 204 -12.11 1.29 -1.37
C CYS A 204 -13.65 1.22 -1.41
N THR A 205 -14.29 2.37 -1.31
CA THR A 205 -15.75 2.54 -1.31
C THR A 205 -16.18 3.29 -2.55
N ASP A 206 -17.26 2.82 -3.16
CA ASP A 206 -17.96 3.54 -4.20
C ASP A 206 -18.83 4.61 -3.53
N VAL A 207 -18.34 5.86 -3.54
CA VAL A 207 -19.00 6.97 -2.87
C VAL A 207 -20.20 7.43 -3.72
N PRO A 208 -21.42 7.53 -3.17
CA PRO A 208 -22.58 8.03 -3.92
C PRO A 208 -22.30 9.42 -4.52
N GLY A 209 -22.49 9.56 -5.83
CA GLY A 209 -22.18 10.80 -6.56
C GLY A 209 -20.69 11.19 -6.57
N GLY A 210 -19.81 10.29 -6.14
CA GLY A 210 -18.38 10.52 -5.98
C GLY A 210 -17.52 9.43 -6.63
N PRO A 211 -16.23 9.33 -6.26
CA PRO A 211 -15.31 8.37 -6.84
C PRO A 211 -15.75 6.92 -6.58
N GLN A 212 -15.69 6.09 -7.63
CA GLN A 212 -16.06 4.68 -7.60
C GLN A 212 -14.82 3.80 -7.36
N ALA A 213 -14.26 3.87 -6.15
CA ALA A 213 -12.99 3.22 -5.81
C ALA A 213 -13.08 1.68 -5.84
N LEU A 214 -14.17 1.09 -5.33
CA LEU A 214 -14.34 -0.36 -5.32
C LEU A 214 -14.52 -0.88 -6.74
N THR A 215 -15.32 -0.19 -7.56
CA THR A 215 -15.50 -0.51 -8.97
C THR A 215 -14.17 -0.43 -9.73
N PHE A 216 -13.32 0.56 -9.45
CA PHE A 216 -11.98 0.63 -10.04
C PHE A 216 -11.14 -0.62 -9.75
N PHE A 217 -11.05 -1.04 -8.49
CA PHE A 217 -10.32 -2.25 -8.14
C PHE A 217 -10.96 -3.53 -8.69
N ASN A 218 -12.28 -3.62 -8.69
CA ASN A 218 -12.99 -4.84 -9.08
C ASN A 218 -13.15 -5.02 -10.60
N GLN A 219 -13.10 -3.95 -11.38
CA GLN A 219 -13.35 -3.98 -12.83
C GLN A 219 -12.19 -3.39 -13.63
N ASP A 220 -11.83 -2.14 -13.35
CA ASP A 220 -10.85 -1.42 -14.17
C ASP A 220 -9.45 -2.03 -14.08
N VAL A 221 -8.98 -2.34 -12.87
CA VAL A 221 -7.66 -2.95 -12.67
C VAL A 221 -7.55 -4.30 -13.38
N PRO A 222 -8.47 -5.28 -13.19
CA PRO A 222 -8.45 -6.52 -13.95
C PRO A 222 -8.41 -6.36 -15.46
N VAL A 223 -9.25 -5.47 -16.03
CA VAL A 223 -9.29 -5.21 -17.47
C VAL A 223 -7.96 -4.65 -17.95
N ALA A 224 -7.46 -3.61 -17.27
CA ALA A 224 -6.24 -2.93 -17.64
C ALA A 224 -5.00 -3.85 -17.63
N VAL A 225 -4.90 -4.70 -16.62
CA VAL A 225 -3.77 -5.62 -16.45
C VAL A 225 -3.83 -6.74 -17.48
N ASN A 226 -5.03 -7.26 -17.78
CA ASN A 226 -5.21 -8.30 -18.79
C ASN A 226 -4.86 -7.84 -20.21
N ASP A 227 -5.07 -6.56 -20.51
CA ASP A 227 -4.76 -6.00 -21.84
C ASP A 227 -3.26 -5.94 -22.13
N VAL A 228 -2.41 -5.93 -21.10
CA VAL A 228 -0.96 -5.70 -21.23
C VAL A 228 -0.10 -6.89 -20.76
N TYR A 229 -0.53 -7.59 -19.72
CA TYR A 229 0.23 -8.68 -19.12
C TYR A 229 -0.40 -10.05 -19.37
N ARG A 230 0.43 -11.11 -19.41
CA ARG A 230 -0.04 -12.50 -19.54
C ARG A 230 -0.65 -13.00 -18.23
N VAL A 231 -1.93 -12.73 -18.04
CA VAL A 231 -2.63 -13.03 -16.78
C VAL A 231 -3.50 -14.29 -16.89
N ASP A 232 -3.51 -15.09 -15.82
CA ASP A 232 -4.48 -16.15 -15.58
C ASP A 232 -5.82 -15.52 -15.12
N ASN A 233 -6.88 -15.72 -15.91
CA ASN A 233 -8.22 -15.19 -15.66
C ASN A 233 -9.21 -16.25 -15.15
N THR A 234 -8.71 -17.38 -14.64
CA THR A 234 -9.56 -18.35 -13.94
C THR A 234 -10.40 -17.68 -12.85
N ARG A 235 -11.62 -18.19 -12.65
CA ARG A 235 -12.55 -17.65 -11.66
C ARG A 235 -11.93 -17.78 -10.26
N GLY A 236 -11.80 -16.67 -9.55
CA GLY A 236 -11.15 -16.62 -8.24
C GLY A 236 -9.63 -16.80 -8.30
N GLY A 237 -9.02 -16.72 -9.48
CA GLY A 237 -7.57 -16.90 -9.68
C GLY A 237 -6.71 -15.71 -9.25
N TRP A 238 -7.33 -14.60 -8.79
CA TRP A 238 -6.60 -13.46 -8.24
C TRP A 238 -6.63 -13.46 -6.72
N GLY A 239 -5.51 -13.02 -6.13
CA GLY A 239 -5.38 -12.74 -4.70
C GLY A 239 -5.32 -11.25 -4.41
N ALA A 240 -5.60 -10.87 -3.17
CA ALA A 240 -5.34 -9.52 -2.69
C ALA A 240 -4.64 -9.57 -1.32
N VAL A 241 -3.78 -8.60 -1.05
CA VAL A 241 -3.16 -8.41 0.27
C VAL A 241 -2.99 -6.93 0.52
N GLY A 242 -3.13 -6.49 1.77
CA GLY A 242 -2.71 -5.14 2.10
C GLY A 242 -2.52 -4.90 3.58
N ASN A 243 -1.87 -3.78 3.89
CA ASN A 243 -1.65 -3.33 5.26
C ASN A 243 -2.54 -2.14 5.61
N SER A 244 -3.00 -2.05 6.86
CA SER A 244 -3.88 -0.95 7.33
C SER A 244 -5.12 -0.82 6.43
N THR A 245 -5.47 0.38 5.94
CA THR A 245 -6.54 0.60 4.95
C THR A 245 -6.46 -0.36 3.76
N GLY A 246 -5.26 -0.65 3.26
CA GLY A 246 -5.07 -1.58 2.14
C GLY A 246 -5.50 -3.01 2.46
N GLY A 247 -5.37 -3.42 3.73
CA GLY A 247 -5.85 -4.72 4.21
C GLY A 247 -7.37 -4.81 4.16
N TYR A 248 -8.06 -3.76 4.59
CA TYR A 248 -9.52 -3.68 4.52
C TYR A 248 -9.97 -3.70 3.06
N CYS A 249 -9.30 -2.94 2.20
CA CYS A 249 -9.55 -2.96 0.75
C CYS A 249 -9.41 -4.36 0.17
N ALA A 250 -8.32 -5.07 0.47
CA ALA A 250 -8.07 -6.43 -0.03
C ALA A 250 -9.17 -7.40 0.40
N LEU A 251 -9.57 -7.37 1.68
CA LEU A 251 -10.65 -8.19 2.20
C LEU A 251 -12.00 -7.82 1.57
N LYS A 252 -12.30 -6.53 1.45
CA LYS A 252 -13.53 -6.02 0.82
C LYS A 252 -13.63 -6.45 -0.65
N MET A 253 -12.54 -6.40 -1.40
CA MET A 253 -12.50 -6.87 -2.80
C MET A 253 -12.87 -8.35 -2.90
N ALA A 254 -12.30 -9.23 -2.07
CA ALA A 254 -12.68 -10.65 -2.04
C ALA A 254 -14.15 -10.87 -1.62
N MET A 255 -14.61 -10.19 -0.57
CA MET A 255 -15.98 -10.36 -0.07
C MET A 255 -17.07 -9.79 -0.99
N THR A 256 -16.72 -8.89 -1.92
CA THR A 256 -17.65 -8.26 -2.86
C THR A 256 -17.50 -8.76 -4.28
N ASN A 257 -16.34 -9.30 -4.65
CA ASN A 257 -16.08 -9.88 -5.97
C ASN A 257 -15.30 -11.21 -5.87
N PRO A 258 -15.94 -12.26 -5.32
CA PRO A 258 -15.31 -13.57 -5.14
C PRO A 258 -15.03 -14.31 -6.46
N TYR A 259 -15.65 -13.87 -7.56
CA TYR A 259 -15.40 -14.38 -8.90
C TYR A 259 -14.05 -13.93 -9.46
N ARG A 260 -13.54 -12.78 -8.99
CA ARG A 260 -12.19 -12.32 -9.32
C ARG A 260 -11.21 -12.69 -8.23
N TYR A 261 -11.51 -12.30 -7.00
CA TYR A 261 -10.62 -12.42 -5.85
C TYR A 261 -11.03 -13.61 -4.99
N GLY A 262 -10.39 -14.76 -5.22
CA GLY A 262 -10.70 -16.00 -4.50
C GLY A 262 -10.11 -16.06 -3.09
N ALA A 263 -9.01 -15.31 -2.86
CA ALA A 263 -8.35 -15.23 -1.56
C ALA A 263 -7.86 -13.80 -1.26
N ALA A 264 -7.93 -13.38 0.00
CA ALA A 264 -7.39 -12.09 0.43
C ALA A 264 -6.77 -12.11 1.83
N ALA A 265 -5.79 -11.25 2.06
CA ALA A 265 -5.15 -11.08 3.35
C ALA A 265 -5.16 -9.63 3.83
N GLY A 266 -5.56 -9.40 5.08
CA GLY A 266 -5.53 -8.09 5.74
C GLY A 266 -4.52 -8.07 6.87
N LEU A 267 -3.53 -7.18 6.78
CA LEU A 267 -2.48 -7.01 7.80
C LEU A 267 -2.79 -5.76 8.63
N SER A 268 -2.97 -5.93 9.94
CA SER A 268 -3.25 -4.85 10.90
C SER A 268 -4.37 -3.92 10.43
N THR A 269 -5.54 -4.49 10.12
CA THR A 269 -6.60 -3.76 9.44
C THR A 269 -7.88 -3.65 10.25
N ASP A 270 -8.59 -2.53 10.07
CA ASP A 270 -9.95 -2.37 10.57
C ASP A 270 -10.90 -3.28 9.76
N LEU A 271 -11.96 -3.77 10.40
CA LEU A 271 -12.93 -4.70 9.78
C LEU A 271 -14.35 -4.12 9.70
N PHE A 272 -14.44 -2.79 9.80
CA PHE A 272 -15.67 -2.01 9.86
C PHE A 272 -15.67 -0.86 8.86
N ALA A 273 -16.86 -0.32 8.59
CA ALA A 273 -17.07 0.83 7.71
C ALA A 273 -16.62 2.13 8.38
N ARG A 274 -15.33 2.44 8.27
CA ARG A 274 -14.71 3.62 8.91
C ARG A 274 -15.24 4.92 8.33
N GLU A 275 -15.58 5.83 9.24
CA GLU A 275 -16.02 7.19 8.95
C GLU A 275 -15.39 8.12 9.99
N ASP A 276 -14.37 8.87 9.57
CA ASP A 276 -13.60 9.78 10.41
C ASP A 276 -13.15 11.01 9.61
N ARG A 277 -12.22 11.80 10.18
CA ARG A 277 -11.68 13.00 9.53
C ARG A 277 -10.94 12.69 8.23
N ASP A 278 -10.27 11.54 8.13
CA ASP A 278 -9.41 11.21 7.00
C ASP A 278 -10.23 10.58 5.84
N THR A 279 -11.37 9.95 6.14
CA THR A 279 -12.31 9.43 5.13
C THR A 279 -13.38 10.46 4.72
N GLY A 280 -13.83 11.31 5.65
CA GLY A 280 -15.08 12.06 5.54
C GLY A 280 -16.30 11.13 5.40
N ASP A 281 -17.43 11.67 4.92
CA ASP A 281 -18.62 10.89 4.64
C ASP A 281 -18.47 10.12 3.31
N LEU A 282 -18.08 8.85 3.40
CA LEU A 282 -17.97 7.94 2.25
C LEU A 282 -19.33 7.39 1.80
N TYR A 283 -20.37 7.54 2.61
CA TYR A 283 -21.64 6.84 2.44
C TYR A 283 -22.78 7.79 2.07
N ALA A 284 -22.53 9.10 2.05
CA ALA A 284 -23.53 10.14 1.81
C ALA A 284 -24.76 10.00 2.74
N GLY A 285 -24.53 9.63 4.00
CA GLY A 285 -25.57 9.30 4.98
C GLY A 285 -26.37 8.02 4.70
N ASN A 286 -26.05 7.26 3.63
CA ASN A 286 -26.76 6.03 3.27
C ASN A 286 -26.32 4.86 4.17
N LYS A 287 -27.20 4.46 5.09
CA LYS A 287 -26.97 3.36 6.03
C LYS A 287 -26.74 2.01 5.34
N GLN A 288 -27.40 1.74 4.23
CA GLN A 288 -27.23 0.48 3.51
C GLN A 288 -25.82 0.37 2.93
N ILE A 289 -25.33 1.41 2.27
CA ILE A 289 -23.98 1.44 1.69
C ILE A 289 -22.91 1.34 2.79
N LYS A 290 -23.15 2.00 3.94
CA LYS A 290 -22.29 1.89 5.12
C LYS A 290 -22.25 0.45 5.66
N ASN A 291 -23.41 -0.16 5.89
CA ASN A 291 -23.53 -1.53 6.37
C ASN A 291 -22.88 -2.53 5.40
N GLU A 292 -23.16 -2.40 4.11
CA GLU A 292 -22.58 -3.27 3.09
C GLU A 292 -21.07 -3.04 2.89
N SER A 293 -20.53 -1.91 3.34
CA SER A 293 -19.09 -1.68 3.41
C SER A 293 -18.45 -2.26 4.67
N ASP A 294 -19.22 -2.45 5.75
CA ASP A 294 -18.72 -3.02 7.00
C ASP A 294 -18.54 -4.54 6.86
N LEU A 295 -17.28 -5.00 6.86
CA LEU A 295 -16.98 -6.41 6.61
C LEU A 295 -17.56 -7.32 7.70
N THR A 296 -17.56 -6.87 8.95
CA THR A 296 -18.15 -7.62 10.06
C THR A 296 -19.65 -7.74 9.88
N TRP A 297 -20.32 -6.64 9.53
CA TRP A 297 -21.76 -6.66 9.24
C TRP A 297 -22.08 -7.57 8.06
N ARG A 298 -21.32 -7.51 6.97
CA ARG A 298 -21.50 -8.39 5.80
C ARG A 298 -21.42 -9.86 6.20
N LEU A 299 -20.44 -10.23 7.01
CA LEU A 299 -20.24 -11.61 7.44
C LEU A 299 -21.44 -12.14 8.26
N GLU A 300 -22.13 -11.26 8.98
CA GLU A 300 -23.29 -11.60 9.81
C GLU A 300 -24.61 -11.61 9.02
N HIS A 301 -24.77 -10.71 8.06
CA HIS A 301 -26.08 -10.39 7.46
C HIS A 301 -26.20 -10.73 5.97
N MET A 302 -25.09 -11.00 5.28
CA MET A 302 -25.08 -11.37 3.86
C MET A 302 -24.75 -12.85 3.68
N PRO A 303 -25.15 -13.48 2.56
CA PRO A 303 -24.70 -14.81 2.22
C PRO A 303 -23.16 -14.89 2.20
N PRO A 304 -22.55 -15.87 2.88
CA PRO A 304 -21.09 -15.99 2.95
C PRO A 304 -20.49 -16.24 1.55
N PRO A 305 -19.62 -15.35 1.03
CA PRO A 305 -18.99 -15.56 -0.27
C PRO A 305 -17.97 -16.71 -0.21
N PRO A 306 -17.77 -17.47 -1.30
CA PRO A 306 -16.86 -18.63 -1.31
C PRO A 306 -15.39 -18.20 -1.43
N VAL A 307 -14.86 -17.51 -0.43
CA VAL A 307 -13.49 -16.95 -0.41
C VAL A 307 -12.70 -17.44 0.79
N SER A 308 -11.38 -17.41 0.66
CA SER A 308 -10.45 -17.64 1.77
C SER A 308 -9.88 -16.30 2.24
N LEU A 309 -9.97 -15.99 3.52
CA LEU A 309 -9.49 -14.74 4.11
C LEU A 309 -8.42 -15.05 5.16
N LEU A 310 -7.33 -14.29 5.16
CA LEU A 310 -6.29 -14.33 6.21
C LEU A 310 -6.23 -12.98 6.92
N LEU A 311 -6.27 -12.99 8.24
CA LEU A 311 -6.10 -11.80 9.05
C LEU A 311 -4.78 -11.89 9.81
N ALA A 312 -3.93 -10.86 9.71
CA ALA A 312 -2.67 -10.80 10.46
C ALA A 312 -2.65 -9.63 11.45
N ALA A 313 -2.15 -9.89 12.66
CA ALA A 313 -1.93 -8.91 13.73
C ALA A 313 -1.08 -9.53 14.85
N SER A 314 -0.45 -8.66 15.65
CA SER A 314 0.28 -9.05 16.86
C SER A 314 -0.58 -9.02 18.14
N GLU A 315 -0.34 -9.94 19.07
CA GLU A 315 -1.00 -9.96 20.38
C GLU A 315 -0.61 -8.73 21.22
N LYS A 316 0.67 -8.36 21.20
CA LYS A 316 1.18 -7.13 21.83
C LYS A 316 1.57 -6.09 20.77
N GLY A 317 1.21 -4.83 21.03
CA GLY A 317 1.47 -3.67 20.18
C GLY A 317 0.44 -3.45 19.05
N GLU A 318 -0.50 -4.36 18.88
CA GLU A 318 -1.62 -4.28 17.94
C GLU A 318 -2.94 -4.81 18.55
N GLU A 319 -3.11 -4.66 19.87
CA GLU A 319 -4.20 -5.25 20.66
C GLU A 319 -5.58 -4.94 20.08
N LYS A 320 -5.77 -3.74 19.54
CA LYS A 320 -7.01 -3.32 18.86
C LYS A 320 -7.30 -4.20 17.64
N TYR A 321 -6.31 -4.46 16.79
CA TYR A 321 -6.48 -5.26 15.57
C TYR A 321 -6.58 -6.74 15.89
N TYR A 322 -5.80 -7.22 16.86
CA TYR A 322 -5.92 -8.58 17.37
C TYR A 322 -7.32 -8.88 17.90
N ALA A 323 -7.89 -7.99 18.74
CA ALA A 323 -9.24 -8.17 19.26
C ALA A 323 -10.31 -8.15 18.15
N GLN A 324 -10.18 -7.26 17.16
CA GLN A 324 -11.07 -7.23 15.98
C GLN A 324 -10.98 -8.51 15.16
N MET A 325 -9.76 -9.00 14.90
CA MET A 325 -9.52 -10.25 14.18
C MET A 325 -10.22 -11.42 14.86
N GLN A 326 -10.05 -11.58 16.17
CA GLN A 326 -10.66 -12.71 16.90
C GLN A 326 -12.18 -12.69 16.79
N LYS A 327 -12.80 -11.51 16.94
CA LYS A 327 -14.25 -11.32 16.79
C LYS A 327 -14.73 -11.64 15.38
N PHE A 328 -14.03 -11.16 14.35
CA PHE A 328 -14.41 -11.40 12.96
C PHE A 328 -14.26 -12.87 12.57
N ALA A 329 -13.14 -13.50 12.91
CA ALA A 329 -12.92 -14.92 12.63
C ALA A 329 -13.97 -15.82 13.30
N GLY A 330 -14.42 -15.47 14.52
CA GLY A 330 -15.50 -16.18 15.21
C GLY A 330 -16.88 -16.07 14.56
N LYS A 331 -17.08 -15.10 13.66
CA LYS A 331 -18.35 -14.89 12.93
C LYS A 331 -18.38 -15.58 11.56
N ALA A 332 -17.27 -16.16 11.11
CA ALA A 332 -17.16 -16.74 9.78
C ALA A 332 -18.05 -17.98 9.61
N LYS A 333 -18.72 -18.08 8.46
CA LYS A 333 -19.59 -19.20 8.10
C LYS A 333 -19.18 -19.76 6.73
N PRO A 334 -19.22 -21.09 6.51
CA PRO A 334 -18.99 -21.67 5.20
C PRO A 334 -19.94 -21.08 4.13
N PRO A 335 -19.49 -20.90 2.87
CA PRO A 335 -18.19 -21.31 2.33
C PRO A 335 -17.04 -20.30 2.56
N THR A 336 -17.27 -19.19 3.28
CA THR A 336 -16.18 -18.28 3.66
C THR A 336 -15.27 -18.96 4.68
N LYS A 337 -13.97 -18.96 4.42
CA LYS A 337 -12.94 -19.42 5.36
C LYS A 337 -12.18 -18.22 5.89
N VAL A 338 -11.94 -18.18 7.20
CA VAL A 338 -11.11 -17.14 7.83
C VAL A 338 -10.02 -17.81 8.65
N GLU A 339 -8.77 -17.55 8.27
CA GLU A 339 -7.57 -17.96 8.99
C GLU A 339 -6.92 -16.75 9.66
N LYS A 340 -6.07 -17.01 10.66
CA LYS A 340 -5.40 -15.99 11.46
C LYS A 340 -3.88 -16.22 11.42
N LEU A 341 -3.13 -15.17 11.15
CA LEU A 341 -1.68 -15.10 11.32
C LEU A 341 -1.40 -14.25 12.55
N VAL A 342 -1.19 -14.89 13.70
CA VAL A 342 -0.96 -14.19 14.97
C VAL A 342 0.53 -14.17 15.26
N ARG A 343 1.05 -12.98 15.59
CA ARG A 343 2.41 -12.81 16.12
C ARG A 343 2.35 -12.54 17.61
N GLU A 344 3.36 -12.95 18.37
CA GLU A 344 3.43 -12.60 19.80
C GLU A 344 3.56 -11.08 19.99
N GLU A 345 4.48 -10.45 19.24
CA GLU A 345 4.76 -9.02 19.31
C GLU A 345 4.94 -8.40 17.91
N GLY A 346 4.57 -7.13 17.80
CA GLY A 346 4.77 -6.30 16.63
C GLY A 346 4.09 -4.94 16.80
N GLY A 347 3.90 -4.22 15.71
CA GLY A 347 3.20 -2.95 15.74
C GLY A 347 2.70 -2.57 14.36
N HIS A 348 1.89 -1.52 14.32
CA HIS A 348 1.27 -1.02 13.09
C HIS A 348 2.29 -0.28 12.20
N ASN A 349 3.26 -1.01 11.67
CA ASN A 349 4.40 -0.46 10.93
C ASN A 349 4.96 -1.45 9.89
N PHE A 350 5.82 -0.94 9.00
CA PHE A 350 6.37 -1.73 7.90
C PHE A 350 7.35 -2.83 8.31
N VAL A 351 7.91 -2.80 9.53
CA VAL A 351 8.76 -3.90 10.01
C VAL A 351 7.91 -5.15 10.21
N THR A 352 6.78 -5.01 10.91
CA THR A 352 5.83 -6.11 11.13
C THR A 352 5.29 -6.65 9.81
N TRP A 353 4.75 -5.78 8.94
CA TRP A 353 4.16 -6.21 7.67
C TRP A 353 5.17 -6.86 6.74
N ARG A 354 6.41 -6.35 6.67
CA ARG A 354 7.47 -6.93 5.83
C ARG A 354 7.77 -8.39 6.18
N GLU A 355 7.70 -8.73 7.45
CA GLU A 355 7.92 -10.11 7.92
C GLU A 355 6.71 -11.02 7.68
N GLU A 356 5.51 -10.46 7.59
CA GLU A 356 4.28 -11.21 7.30
C GLU A 356 4.14 -11.55 5.82
N TYR A 357 4.54 -10.64 4.91
CA TYR A 357 4.40 -10.82 3.46
C TYR A 357 4.90 -12.19 2.94
N PRO A 358 6.09 -12.70 3.32
CA PRO A 358 6.52 -14.03 2.90
C PRO A 358 5.58 -15.17 3.33
N VAL A 359 5.00 -15.09 4.53
CA VAL A 359 4.03 -16.09 5.02
C VAL A 359 2.73 -15.98 4.24
N VAL A 360 2.25 -14.75 4.05
CA VAL A 360 1.01 -14.42 3.35
C VAL A 360 1.07 -14.85 1.88
N PHE A 361 2.19 -14.65 1.20
CA PHE A 361 2.34 -15.08 -0.19
C PHE A 361 2.27 -16.59 -0.37
N ARG A 362 2.88 -17.37 0.54
CA ARG A 362 2.74 -18.83 0.52
C ARG A 362 1.30 -19.27 0.79
N TRP A 363 0.61 -18.59 1.70
CA TRP A 363 -0.79 -18.86 1.97
C TRP A 363 -1.69 -18.52 0.77
N LEU A 364 -1.50 -17.35 0.15
CA LEU A 364 -2.23 -16.96 -1.06
C LEU A 364 -1.99 -17.94 -2.21
N ASP A 365 -0.74 -18.36 -2.46
CA ASP A 365 -0.42 -19.33 -3.51
C ASP A 365 -1.20 -20.64 -3.32
N LYS A 366 -1.20 -21.16 -2.09
CA LYS A 366 -1.93 -22.37 -1.72
C LYS A 366 -3.44 -22.20 -1.95
N GLU A 367 -4.03 -21.12 -1.46
CA GLU A 367 -5.48 -20.90 -1.57
C GLU A 367 -5.92 -20.71 -3.02
N LEU A 368 -5.17 -19.94 -3.81
CA LEU A 368 -5.48 -19.72 -5.23
C LEU A 368 -5.29 -20.99 -6.08
N ALA A 369 -4.34 -21.86 -5.72
CA ALA A 369 -4.16 -23.14 -6.41
C ALA A 369 -5.38 -24.07 -6.31
N THR A 370 -6.19 -23.94 -5.25
CA THR A 370 -7.42 -24.75 -5.06
C THR A 370 -8.62 -24.26 -5.87
N ARG A 371 -8.52 -23.10 -6.52
CA ARG A 371 -9.61 -22.44 -7.26
C ARG A 371 -9.57 -22.67 -8.77
N ARG A 372 -8.53 -23.37 -9.25
CA ARG A 372 -8.30 -23.65 -10.67
C ARG A 372 -9.12 -24.83 -11.17
#